data_AF-A0A397J6Q1-F1
#
_entry.id   AF-A0A397J6Q1-F1
#
_cell.length_a   1.000
_cell.length_b   1.000
_cell.length_c   1.000
_cell.angle_alpha   90.00
_cell.angle_beta   90.00
_cell.angle_gamma   90.00
#
_symmetry.space_group_name_H-M   'P 1'
#
loop_
_entity.id
_entity.type
_entity.pdbx_description
1 polymer ?
#
loop_
_entity_poly.entity_id
_entity_poly.type
_entity_poly.pdbx_seq_one_letter_code
_entity_poly.pdbx_strand_id
1 'polypeptide(L)'
;MKKYYDNDTTKEASLEPVYNYFWDIPNLNIYDATVPDRMHHLDLGLYHYQIEFTKELLSKSSIDKFNRRIAEIPRHPGSKIFAGGLQSIARLTANEFRDLMKVMVFVVDNLHNKDLSEVYVKWNEMYLLSRLETFKESDQKIFQSAIRARSRQSYAQIGHERTGTGLGKSVTSTNWQR
;
A
#
# COMPACT_ATOMS: atom_id res chain seq x y z
N MET A 1 0.73 -24.27 -3.84
CA MET A 1 2.00 -23.99 -4.54
C MET A 1 2.58 -25.25 -5.18
N LYS A 2 3.03 -26.25 -4.41
CA LYS A 2 3.64 -27.48 -4.95
C LYS A 2 2.80 -28.16 -6.04
N LYS A 3 1.49 -28.37 -5.79
CA LYS A 3 0.55 -28.92 -6.77
C LYS A 3 0.51 -28.18 -8.12
N TYR A 4 0.71 -26.84 -8.11
CA TYR A 4 0.72 -26.04 -9.35
C TYR A 4 2.07 -26.16 -10.07
N TYR A 5 3.16 -26.33 -9.32
CA TYR A 5 4.49 -26.60 -9.88
C TYR A 5 4.55 -27.99 -10.50
N ASP A 6 4.11 -29.02 -9.78
CA ASP A 6 4.14 -30.41 -10.22
C ASP A 6 3.25 -30.64 -11.45
N ASN A 7 2.12 -29.93 -11.53
CA ASN A 7 1.19 -30.03 -12.66
C ASN A 7 1.49 -29.04 -13.80
N ASP A 8 2.59 -28.29 -13.75
CA ASP A 8 2.94 -27.22 -14.70
C ASP A 8 1.82 -26.18 -14.95
N THR A 9 1.03 -25.89 -13.91
CA THR A 9 -0.11 -24.94 -13.90
C THR A 9 0.22 -23.67 -13.11
N THR A 10 1.50 -23.38 -12.86
CA THR A 10 1.96 -22.22 -12.09
C THR A 10 1.45 -20.89 -12.67
N LYS A 11 1.44 -20.76 -14.00
CA LYS A 11 0.94 -19.58 -14.71
C LYS A 11 -0.53 -19.28 -14.44
N GLU A 12 -1.36 -20.32 -14.37
CA GLU A 12 -2.81 -20.18 -14.11
C GLU A 12 -3.08 -19.59 -12.72
N ALA A 13 -2.19 -19.89 -11.76
CA ALA A 13 -2.22 -19.37 -10.41
C ALA A 13 -1.37 -18.09 -10.21
N SER A 14 -0.83 -17.49 -11.29
CA SER A 14 0.04 -16.31 -11.22
C SER A 14 1.32 -16.50 -10.39
N LEU A 15 1.90 -17.70 -10.45
CA LEU A 15 3.08 -18.10 -9.67
C LEU A 15 4.31 -18.23 -10.58
N GLU A 16 5.46 -17.82 -10.05
CA GLU A 16 6.74 -18.11 -10.69
C GLU A 16 7.14 -19.59 -10.43
N PRO A 17 7.61 -20.33 -11.45
CA PRO A 17 8.03 -21.72 -11.32
C PRO A 17 9.42 -21.81 -10.69
N VAL A 18 9.54 -21.36 -9.44
CA VAL A 18 10.79 -21.46 -8.66
C VAL A 18 10.73 -22.69 -7.78
N TYR A 19 11.74 -23.55 -7.90
CA TYR A 19 11.89 -24.70 -7.02
C TYR A 19 12.04 -24.26 -5.56
N ASN A 20 11.22 -24.81 -4.67
CA ASN A 20 11.32 -24.58 -3.23
C ASN A 20 11.85 -25.85 -2.54
N TYR A 21 13.03 -25.74 -1.92
CA TYR A 21 13.68 -26.82 -1.16
C TYR A 21 12.77 -27.46 -0.09
N PHE A 22 11.86 -26.69 0.53
CA PHE A 22 10.93 -27.20 1.54
C PHE A 22 9.92 -28.21 0.98
N TRP A 23 9.75 -28.32 -0.35
CA TRP A 23 8.87 -29.32 -0.98
C TRP A 23 9.37 -30.77 -0.87
N ASP A 24 10.66 -30.95 -0.56
CA ASP A 24 11.30 -32.26 -0.38
C ASP A 24 11.12 -32.82 1.03
N ILE A 25 10.70 -31.98 1.97
CA ILE A 25 10.50 -32.38 3.36
C ILE A 25 9.11 -33.04 3.48
N PRO A 26 9.02 -34.34 3.80
CA PRO A 26 7.75 -35.03 3.92
C PRO A 26 6.87 -34.38 4.99
N ASN A 27 5.58 -34.23 4.73
CA ASN A 27 4.59 -33.67 5.65
C ASN A 27 4.80 -32.20 6.06
N LEU A 28 5.72 -31.46 5.43
CA LEU A 28 5.93 -30.03 5.66
C LEU A 28 5.43 -29.22 4.46
N ASN A 29 4.19 -28.74 4.51
CA ASN A 29 3.75 -27.69 3.59
C ASN A 29 4.05 -26.32 4.19
N ILE A 30 5.21 -25.75 3.85
CA ILE A 30 5.60 -24.44 4.37
C ILE A 30 4.59 -23.33 4.04
N TYR A 31 3.80 -23.48 2.98
CA TYR A 31 2.76 -22.53 2.60
C TYR A 31 1.45 -22.70 3.39
N ASP A 32 1.22 -23.86 4.01
CA ASP A 32 0.16 -24.02 5.02
C ASP A 32 0.65 -23.49 6.39
N ALA A 33 1.96 -23.60 6.66
CA ALA A 33 2.57 -23.02 7.87
C ALA A 33 2.67 -21.48 7.79
N THR A 34 2.89 -20.96 6.58
CA THR A 34 2.85 -19.53 6.28
C THR A 34 1.57 -19.26 5.51
N VAL A 35 0.41 -19.29 6.18
CA VAL A 35 -0.73 -18.54 5.65
C VAL A 35 -0.31 -17.08 5.74
N PRO A 36 0.09 -16.42 4.64
CA PRO A 36 0.46 -15.03 4.72
C PRO A 36 -0.85 -14.34 5.03
N ASP A 37 -0.97 -13.74 6.20
CA ASP A 37 -2.11 -12.89 6.48
C ASP A 37 -2.00 -11.70 5.51
N ARG A 38 -2.63 -11.87 4.34
CA ARG A 38 -2.69 -10.88 3.26
C ARG A 38 -3.22 -9.55 3.81
N MET A 39 -4.06 -9.63 4.84
CA MET A 39 -4.61 -8.48 5.56
C MET A 39 -3.53 -7.79 6.40
N HIS A 40 -2.68 -8.53 7.12
CA HIS A 40 -1.64 -7.96 7.98
C HIS A 40 -0.63 -7.09 7.22
N HIS A 41 -0.09 -7.57 6.10
CA HIS A 41 0.94 -6.83 5.35
C HIS A 41 0.38 -5.61 4.62
N LEU A 42 -0.87 -5.68 4.12
CA LEU A 42 -1.49 -4.57 3.41
C LEU A 42 -2.07 -3.51 4.36
N ASP A 43 -2.82 -3.93 5.39
CA ASP A 43 -3.49 -3.02 6.31
C ASP A 43 -2.52 -2.38 7.31
N LEU A 44 -1.57 -3.15 7.87
CA LEU A 44 -0.66 -2.66 8.91
C LEU A 44 0.74 -2.31 8.38
N GLY A 45 1.17 -2.92 7.27
CA GLY A 45 2.47 -2.63 6.67
C GLY A 45 2.41 -1.43 5.73
N LEU A 46 1.97 -1.68 4.49
CA LEU A 46 2.12 -0.73 3.39
C LEU A 46 1.22 0.52 3.51
N TYR A 47 -0.02 0.38 3.99
CA TYR A 47 -0.91 1.52 4.12
C TYR A 47 -0.44 2.48 5.21
N HIS A 48 0.11 1.95 6.31
CA HIS A 48 0.74 2.75 7.36
C HIS A 48 1.84 3.66 6.78
N TYR A 49 2.76 3.10 5.99
CA TYR A 49 3.81 3.89 5.33
C TYR A 49 3.25 4.95 4.37
N GLN A 50 2.14 4.66 3.67
CA GLN A 50 1.50 5.66 2.81
C GLN A 50 0.96 6.85 3.60
N ILE A 51 0.38 6.61 4.77
CA ILE A 51 -0.04 7.69 5.66
C ILE A 51 1.17 8.48 6.14
N GLU A 52 2.22 7.82 6.66
CA GLU A 52 3.42 8.50 7.16
C GLU A 52 4.08 9.36 6.06
N PHE A 53 4.24 8.81 4.85
CA PHE A 53 4.73 9.58 3.70
C PHE A 53 3.86 10.80 3.40
N THR A 54 2.53 10.66 3.51
CA THR A 54 1.62 11.80 3.34
C THR A 54 1.82 12.84 4.42
N LYS A 55 2.09 12.45 5.67
CA LYS A 55 2.39 13.42 6.74
C LYS A 55 3.65 14.24 6.43
N GLU A 56 4.68 13.58 5.91
CA GLU A 56 5.94 14.23 5.54
C GLU A 56 5.79 15.20 4.35
N LEU A 57 4.91 14.86 3.39
CA LEU A 57 4.65 15.68 2.20
C LEU A 57 3.82 16.95 2.50
N LEU A 58 2.96 16.91 3.52
CA LEU A 58 2.02 18.01 3.79
C LEU A 58 2.67 19.15 4.59
N SER A 59 2.45 20.39 4.14
CA SER A 59 2.78 21.58 4.93
C SER A 59 1.85 21.73 6.14
N LYS A 60 2.22 22.58 7.10
CA LYS A 60 1.43 22.82 8.32
C LYS A 60 -0.02 23.24 8.02
N SER A 61 -0.24 24.13 7.05
CA SER A 61 -1.59 24.57 6.66
C SER A 61 -2.40 23.44 6.01
N SER A 62 -1.76 22.56 5.24
CA SER A 62 -2.41 21.38 4.68
C SER A 62 -2.74 20.32 5.73
N ILE A 63 -1.93 20.19 6.78
CA ILE A 63 -2.23 19.30 7.92
C ILE A 63 -3.48 19.76 8.66
N ASP A 64 -3.65 21.07 8.89
CA ASP A 64 -4.86 21.58 9.54
C ASP A 64 -6.11 21.30 8.70
N LYS A 65 -6.01 21.47 7.37
CA LYS A 65 -7.08 21.14 6.44
C LYS A 65 -7.37 19.63 6.38
N PHE A 66 -6.34 18.79 6.43
CA PHE A 66 -6.48 17.33 6.54
C PHE A 66 -7.27 16.95 7.80
N ASN A 67 -6.84 17.46 8.95
CA ASN A 67 -7.46 17.17 10.25
C ASN A 67 -8.92 17.62 10.28
N ARG A 68 -9.20 18.81 9.74
CA ARG A 68 -10.56 19.33 9.60
C ARG A 68 -11.44 18.42 8.75
N ARG A 69 -10.95 17.97 7.59
CA ARG A 69 -11.71 17.06 6.70
C ARG A 69 -12.00 15.72 7.36
N ILE A 70 -11.04 15.15 8.10
CA ILE A 70 -11.27 13.93 8.88
C ILE A 70 -12.38 14.14 9.92
N ALA A 71 -12.36 15.27 10.62
CA ALA A 71 -13.35 15.60 11.64
C ALA A 71 -14.76 15.87 11.06
N GLU A 72 -14.84 16.36 9.83
CA GLU A 72 -16.09 16.63 9.11
C GLU A 72 -16.76 15.37 8.54
N ILE A 73 -16.06 14.22 8.46
CA ILE A 73 -16.66 12.97 7.99
C ILE A 73 -17.78 12.55 8.94
N PRO A 74 -19.03 12.35 8.45
CA PRO A 74 -20.13 11.88 9.27
C PRO A 74 -19.80 10.54 9.93
N ARG A 75 -20.01 10.47 11.25
CA ARG A 75 -19.76 9.24 12.01
C ARG A 75 -20.85 8.23 11.70
N HIS A 76 -20.49 7.09 11.10
CA HIS A 76 -21.41 5.96 11.01
C HIS A 76 -21.29 5.07 12.27
N PRO A 77 -22.40 4.45 12.74
CA PRO A 77 -22.33 3.46 13.80
C PRO A 77 -21.38 2.33 13.41
N GLY A 78 -20.33 2.10 14.19
CA GLY A 78 -19.27 1.12 13.91
C GLY A 78 -17.98 1.67 13.30
N SER A 79 -17.95 2.91 12.78
CA SER A 79 -16.73 3.57 12.34
C SER A 79 -16.08 4.30 13.50
N LYS A 80 -14.84 3.93 13.81
CA LYS A 80 -14.01 4.70 14.74
C LYS A 80 -13.12 5.65 13.95
N ILE A 81 -13.69 6.70 13.38
CA ILE A 81 -12.90 7.76 12.74
C ILE A 81 -12.46 8.76 13.81
N PHE A 82 -11.15 9.02 13.87
CA PHE A 82 -10.48 9.62 15.02
C PHE A 82 -10.70 11.13 15.09
N ALA A 83 -11.23 11.58 16.22
CA ALA A 83 -11.31 13.00 16.55
C ALA A 83 -9.93 13.69 16.70
N GLY A 84 -8.83 12.93 16.74
CA GLY A 84 -7.46 13.42 16.94
C GLY A 84 -6.65 13.68 15.66
N GLY A 85 -7.24 13.52 14.47
CA GLY A 85 -6.56 13.79 13.19
C GLY A 85 -5.31 12.94 12.93
N LEU A 86 -4.34 13.51 12.22
CA LEU A 86 -3.12 12.86 11.73
C LEU A 86 -2.26 12.24 12.85
N GLN A 87 -2.25 12.86 14.04
CA GLN A 87 -1.49 12.37 15.21
C GLN A 87 -2.04 11.06 15.78
N SER A 88 -3.36 10.86 15.71
CA SER A 88 -3.97 9.60 16.16
C SER A 88 -3.73 8.42 15.22
N ILE A 89 -3.32 8.66 13.96
CA ILE A 89 -3.17 7.58 12.96
C ILE A 89 -2.02 6.61 13.27
N ALA A 90 -1.05 7.01 14.11
CA ALA A 90 0.03 6.09 14.51
C ALA A 90 -0.44 4.93 15.41
N ARG A 91 -1.67 4.96 15.93
CA ARG A 91 -2.17 4.02 16.95
C ARG A 91 -3.42 3.26 16.49
N LEU A 92 -3.65 3.16 15.18
CA LEU A 92 -4.85 2.51 14.66
C LEU A 92 -4.75 0.99 14.73
N THR A 93 -5.85 0.36 15.08
CA THR A 93 -6.06 -1.08 14.87
C THR A 93 -6.28 -1.38 13.39
N ALA A 94 -6.12 -2.64 12.97
CA ALA A 94 -6.35 -3.05 11.59
C ALA A 94 -7.77 -2.69 11.08
N ASN A 95 -8.80 -2.82 11.94
CA ASN A 95 -10.17 -2.44 11.59
C ASN A 95 -10.30 -0.94 11.29
N GLU A 96 -9.62 -0.13 12.08
CA GLU A 96 -9.64 1.33 11.95
C GLU A 96 -8.87 1.80 10.72
N PHE A 97 -7.77 1.12 10.35
CA PHE A 97 -7.12 1.35 9.06
C PHE A 97 -8.03 1.05 7.87
N ARG A 98 -8.85 0.00 7.95
CA ARG A 98 -9.81 -0.34 6.88
C ARG A 98 -10.90 0.71 6.71
N ASP A 99 -11.41 1.26 7.80
CA ASP A 99 -12.38 2.35 7.73
C ASP A 99 -11.73 3.65 7.24
N LEU A 100 -10.48 3.90 7.63
CA LEU A 100 -9.70 5.02 7.13
C LEU A 100 -9.45 4.92 5.60
N MET A 101 -9.09 3.75 5.07
CA MET A 101 -8.88 3.53 3.64
C MET A 101 -10.06 3.97 2.77
N LYS A 102 -11.29 3.72 3.25
CA LYS A 102 -12.53 4.07 2.52
C LYS A 102 -12.71 5.57 2.36
N VAL A 103 -12.26 6.36 3.34
CA VAL A 103 -12.52 7.80 3.39
C VAL A 103 -11.34 8.66 2.98
N MET A 104 -10.12 8.11 3.03
CA MET A 104 -8.89 8.89 2.84
C MET A 104 -8.76 9.55 1.48
N VAL A 105 -9.31 8.96 0.41
CA VAL A 105 -9.30 9.57 -0.92
C VAL A 105 -9.95 10.96 -0.90
N PHE A 106 -11.06 11.12 -0.15
CA PHE A 106 -11.77 12.38 -0.02
C PHE A 106 -11.03 13.37 0.88
N VAL A 107 -10.28 12.86 1.85
CA VAL A 107 -9.50 13.67 2.80
C VAL A 107 -8.32 14.32 2.09
N VAL A 108 -7.60 13.56 1.25
CA VAL A 108 -6.41 14.03 0.54
C VAL A 108 -6.72 14.73 -0.79
N ASP A 109 -7.97 14.65 -1.26
CA ASP A 109 -8.38 15.24 -2.54
C ASP A 109 -8.08 16.75 -2.61
N ASN A 110 -7.32 17.16 -3.61
CA ASN A 110 -6.90 18.55 -3.81
C ASN A 110 -6.28 19.19 -2.53
N LEU A 111 -5.57 18.39 -1.74
CA LEU A 111 -4.89 18.84 -0.52
C LEU A 111 -3.45 19.29 -0.78
N HIS A 112 -2.81 18.71 -1.79
CA HIS A 112 -1.46 19.05 -2.24
C HIS A 112 -1.45 19.20 -3.77
N ASN A 113 -1.29 18.10 -4.51
CA ASN A 113 -1.44 18.04 -5.96
C ASN A 113 -2.45 16.94 -6.33
N LYS A 114 -2.86 16.90 -7.61
CA LYS A 114 -3.81 15.88 -8.11
C LYS A 114 -3.24 14.46 -8.03
N ASP A 115 -1.92 14.35 -8.14
CA ASP A 115 -1.21 13.07 -8.11
C ASP A 115 -1.34 12.37 -6.74
N LEU A 116 -1.42 13.14 -5.63
CA LEU A 116 -1.59 12.56 -4.29
C LEU A 116 -2.89 11.76 -4.17
N SER A 117 -4.02 12.33 -4.59
CA SER A 117 -5.30 11.62 -4.60
C SER A 117 -5.26 10.39 -5.50
N GLU A 118 -4.55 10.45 -6.63
CA GLU A 118 -4.40 9.33 -7.56
C GLU A 118 -3.66 8.15 -6.92
N VAL A 119 -2.59 8.42 -6.14
CA VAL A 119 -1.87 7.38 -5.38
C VAL A 119 -2.80 6.64 -4.41
N TYR A 120 -3.73 7.34 -3.76
CA TYR A 120 -4.72 6.71 -2.89
C TYR A 120 -5.80 5.93 -3.66
N VAL A 121 -6.24 6.40 -4.83
CA VAL A 121 -7.13 5.64 -5.72
C VAL A 121 -6.46 4.32 -6.15
N LYS A 122 -5.20 4.41 -6.60
CA LYS A 122 -4.41 3.23 -7.02
C LYS A 122 -4.19 2.25 -5.88
N TRP A 123 -3.99 2.75 -4.66
CA TRP A 123 -3.95 1.91 -3.46
C TRP A 123 -5.25 1.13 -3.26
N ASN A 124 -6.40 1.80 -3.36
CA ASN A 124 -7.70 1.16 -3.20
C ASN A 124 -7.97 0.11 -4.30
N GLU A 125 -7.56 0.38 -5.55
CA GLU A 125 -7.62 -0.60 -6.64
C GLU A 125 -6.78 -1.85 -6.32
N MET A 126 -5.51 -1.66 -5.91
CA MET A 126 -4.63 -2.76 -5.50
C MET A 126 -5.22 -3.55 -4.31
N TYR A 127 -5.77 -2.85 -3.32
CA TYR A 127 -6.39 -3.45 -2.16
C TYR A 127 -7.56 -4.35 -2.55
N LEU A 128 -8.47 -3.87 -3.39
CA LEU A 128 -9.61 -4.65 -3.86
C LEU A 128 -9.17 -5.89 -4.65
N LEU A 129 -8.18 -5.74 -5.54
CA LEU A 129 -7.61 -6.86 -6.30
C LEU A 129 -6.99 -7.93 -5.38
N SER A 130 -6.30 -7.52 -4.32
CA SER A 130 -5.68 -8.45 -3.36
C SER A 130 -6.68 -9.33 -2.59
N ARG A 131 -7.94 -8.88 -2.51
CA ARG A 131 -9.04 -9.52 -1.80
C ARG A 131 -9.84 -10.49 -2.68
N LEU A 132 -9.53 -10.57 -3.98
CA LEU A 132 -10.14 -11.57 -4.85
C LEU A 132 -9.79 -12.98 -4.36
N GLU A 133 -10.80 -13.85 -4.27
CA GLU A 133 -10.61 -15.25 -3.88
C GLU A 133 -9.77 -16.00 -4.91
N THR A 134 -9.96 -15.68 -6.19
CA THR A 134 -9.20 -16.20 -7.31
C THR A 134 -8.45 -15.06 -8.00
N PHE A 135 -7.14 -15.18 -8.14
CA PHE A 135 -6.27 -14.17 -8.74
C PHE A 135 -5.69 -14.72 -10.05
N LYS A 136 -6.11 -14.17 -11.19
CA LYS A 136 -5.69 -14.61 -12.53
C LYS A 136 -4.41 -13.88 -12.96
N GLU A 137 -3.73 -14.40 -13.97
CA GLU A 137 -2.54 -13.76 -14.55
C GLU A 137 -2.85 -12.34 -15.08
N SER A 138 -4.07 -12.12 -15.58
CA SER A 138 -4.56 -10.78 -15.95
C SER A 138 -4.60 -9.83 -14.75
N ASP A 139 -5.03 -10.32 -13.58
CA ASP A 139 -5.12 -9.53 -12.34
C ASP A 139 -3.72 -9.23 -11.82
N GLN A 140 -2.78 -10.16 -11.97
CA GLN A 140 -1.36 -9.94 -11.68
C GLN A 140 -0.78 -8.81 -12.54
N LYS A 141 -1.07 -8.79 -13.84
CA LYS A 141 -0.61 -7.73 -14.75
C LYS A 141 -1.18 -6.37 -14.35
N ILE A 142 -2.46 -6.32 -13.95
CA ILE A 142 -3.08 -5.09 -13.44
C ILE A 142 -2.40 -4.64 -12.15
N PHE A 143 -2.19 -5.56 -11.21
CA PHE A 143 -1.55 -5.28 -9.93
C PHE A 143 -0.11 -4.78 -10.10
N GLN A 144 0.70 -5.42 -10.96
CA GLN A 144 2.05 -4.97 -11.29
C GLN A 144 2.06 -3.58 -11.94
N SER A 145 1.11 -3.30 -12.85
CA SER A 145 0.95 -1.98 -13.45
C SER A 145 0.63 -0.91 -12.41
N ALA A 146 -0.26 -1.21 -11.45
CA ALA A 146 -0.61 -0.30 -10.37
C ALA A 146 0.59 0.01 -9.46
N ILE A 147 1.40 -1.00 -9.09
CA ILE A 147 2.64 -0.80 -8.32
C ILE A 147 3.61 0.10 -9.10
N ARG A 148 3.85 -0.19 -10.37
CA ARG A 148 4.79 0.59 -11.21
C ARG A 148 4.34 2.03 -11.39
N ALA A 149 3.04 2.27 -11.58
CA ALA A 149 2.47 3.60 -11.68
C ALA A 149 2.70 4.40 -10.38
N ARG A 150 2.40 3.80 -9.23
CA ARG A 150 2.68 4.38 -7.91
C ARG A 150 4.16 4.72 -7.74
N SER A 151 5.07 3.79 -8.04
CA SER A 151 6.51 4.03 -7.93
C SER A 151 6.92 5.25 -8.77
N ARG A 152 6.47 5.34 -10.02
CA ARG A 152 6.78 6.48 -10.91
C ARG A 152 6.24 7.81 -10.37
N GLN A 153 5.02 7.84 -9.84
CA GLN A 153 4.42 9.03 -9.24
C GLN A 153 5.18 9.47 -7.98
N SER A 154 5.54 8.53 -7.10
CA SER A 154 6.37 8.82 -5.93
C SER A 154 7.74 9.39 -6.31
N TYR A 155 8.40 8.84 -7.34
CA TYR A 155 9.67 9.39 -7.85
C TYR A 155 9.52 10.78 -8.47
N ALA A 156 8.42 11.06 -9.18
CA ALA A 156 8.14 12.37 -9.75
C ALA A 156 7.94 13.45 -8.67
N GLN A 157 7.25 13.12 -7.57
CA GLN A 157 7.07 14.03 -6.45
C GLN A 157 8.38 14.35 -5.72
N ILE A 158 9.22 13.33 -5.46
CA ILE A 158 10.56 13.51 -4.89
C ILE A 158 11.48 14.32 -5.84
N GLY A 159 11.35 14.11 -7.15
CA GLY A 159 12.12 14.83 -8.17
C GLY A 159 11.76 16.32 -8.24
N HIS A 160 10.49 16.67 -8.09
CA HIS A 160 10.01 18.06 -8.13
C HIS A 160 10.47 18.88 -6.91
N GLU A 161 10.63 18.23 -5.74
CA GLU A 161 11.19 18.87 -4.54
C GLU A 161 12.69 19.17 -4.66
N ARG A 162 13.46 18.30 -5.33
CA ARG A 162 14.90 18.52 -5.58
C ARG A 162 15.19 19.72 -6.49
N THR A 163 14.24 20.11 -7.32
CA THR A 163 14.36 21.29 -8.19
C THR A 163 13.89 22.59 -7.54
N GLY A 164 13.23 22.54 -6.38
CA GLY A 164 12.66 23.71 -5.68
C GLY A 164 13.52 24.31 -4.56
N THR A 165 14.49 23.56 -4.02
CA THR A 165 15.43 24.06 -3.01
C THR A 165 16.85 23.79 -3.47
N GLY A 166 17.52 24.83 -3.94
CA GLY A 166 18.95 24.79 -4.24
C GLY A 166 19.75 24.45 -2.99
N LEU A 167 20.27 23.23 -2.93
CA LEU A 167 21.62 22.90 -2.46
C LEU A 167 21.82 21.39 -2.67
N GLY A 168 22.62 21.08 -3.68
CA GLY A 168 22.97 19.72 -4.03
C GLY A 168 23.68 19.00 -2.87
N LYS A 169 23.16 17.83 -2.51
CA LYS A 169 23.99 16.74 -2.01
C LYS A 169 23.62 15.48 -2.80
N SER A 170 24.58 15.01 -3.58
CA SER A 170 24.54 13.71 -4.22
C SER A 170 24.44 12.64 -3.13
N VAL A 171 23.35 11.88 -3.11
CA VAL A 171 23.38 10.55 -2.51
C VAL A 171 23.67 9.60 -3.67
N THR A 172 24.95 9.31 -3.83
CA THR A 172 25.43 8.19 -4.64
C THR A 172 24.77 6.91 -4.16
N SER A 173 24.35 6.10 -5.12
CA SER A 173 23.92 4.71 -4.96
C SER A 173 24.81 3.96 -3.97
N THR A 174 24.21 3.41 -2.92
CA THR A 174 24.84 2.30 -2.20
C THR A 174 23.78 1.27 -1.80
N ASN A 175 23.78 0.18 -2.59
CA ASN A 175 23.51 -1.21 -2.24
C ASN A 175 22.30 -1.56 -1.37
N TRP A 176 21.20 -1.91 -2.04
CA TRP A 176 20.32 -2.97 -1.56
C TRP A 176 20.80 -4.31 -2.14
N GLN A 177 21.63 -5.02 -1.37
CA GLN A 177 21.84 -6.46 -1.54
C GLN A 177 21.84 -7.15 -0.17
N ARG A 178 21.00 -8.18 -0.11
CA ARG A 178 20.67 -9.13 0.97
C ARG A 178 19.69 -8.66 2.04
#